data_AF-A0A3L6JF73-F1
#
_entry.id   AF-A0A3L6JF73-F1
#
_cell.length_a   1.000
_cell.length_b   1.000
_cell.length_c   1.000
_cell.angle_alpha   90.00
_cell.angle_beta   90.00
_cell.angle_gamma   90.00
#
_symmetry.space_group_name_H-M   'P 1'
#
loop_
_entity.id
_entity.type
_entity.pdbx_description
1 polymer ?
#
loop_
_entity_poly.entity_id
_entity_poly.type
_entity_poly.pdbx_seq_one_letter_code
_entity_poly.pdbx_strand_id
1 'polypeptide(L)'
;MAQKATNAKSFAALLARAWECTPSFICSNDDYIYCLYPSDDKKQKWIEASITFPDGSLDKKEIDPVKAIALLIEELKVLPDYGADTVVTTKEKLDETASRLATLK
;
A
#
# COMPACT_ATOMS: atom_id res chain seq x y z
N MET A 1 11.95 14.23 9.92
CA MET A 1 13.02 13.22 9.81
C MET A 1 12.69 12.02 10.70
N ALA A 2 12.78 12.08 12.03
CA ALA A 2 12.42 10.94 12.91
C ALA A 2 11.02 10.34 12.68
N GLN A 3 10.01 11.19 12.43
CA GLN A 3 8.64 10.74 12.12
C GLN A 3 8.57 10.00 10.78
N LYS A 4 9.28 10.47 9.74
CA LYS A 4 9.27 9.86 8.40
C LYS A 4 9.87 8.46 8.42
N ALA A 5 11.03 8.30 9.07
CA ALA A 5 11.67 7.00 9.23
C ALA A 5 10.81 6.02 10.06
N THR A 6 10.11 6.53 11.09
CA THR A 6 9.18 5.71 11.90
C THR A 6 7.97 5.26 11.07
N ASN A 7 7.40 6.17 10.28
CA ASN A 7 6.29 5.89 9.37
C ASN A 7 6.69 4.88 8.29
N ALA A 8 7.87 5.05 7.69
CA ALA A 8 8.42 4.13 6.70
C ALA A 8 8.59 2.71 7.26
N LYS A 9 9.13 2.58 8.49
CA LYS A 9 9.24 1.28 9.16
C LYS A 9 7.88 0.66 9.47
N SER A 10 6.92 1.49 9.90
CA SER A 10 5.55 1.04 10.18
C SER A 10 4.86 0.57 8.90
N PHE A 11 5.01 1.31 7.80
CA PHE A 11 4.45 0.94 6.51
C PHE A 11 5.12 -0.29 5.91
N ALA A 12 6.44 -0.49 6.11
CA ALA A 12 7.13 -1.71 5.67
C ALA A 12 6.48 -2.98 6.26
N ALA A 13 6.05 -2.93 7.51
CA ALA A 13 5.32 -4.04 8.14
C ALA A 13 3.92 -4.25 7.52
N LEU A 14 3.22 -3.17 7.14
CA LEU A 14 1.93 -3.24 6.44
C LEU A 14 2.09 -3.80 5.03
N LEU A 15 3.12 -3.36 4.30
CA LEU A 15 3.44 -3.84 2.96
C LEU A 15 3.76 -5.34 2.96
N ALA A 16 4.59 -5.80 3.89
CA ALA A 16 4.88 -7.22 4.06
C ALA A 16 3.60 -8.01 4.38
N ARG A 17 2.72 -7.47 5.24
CA ARG A 17 1.45 -8.12 5.56
C ARG A 17 0.52 -8.18 4.35
N ALA A 18 0.44 -7.11 3.56
CA ALA A 18 -0.37 -7.07 2.35
C ALA A 18 0.06 -8.14 1.35
N TRP A 19 1.36 -8.37 1.17
CA TRP A 19 1.88 -9.41 0.28
C TRP A 19 1.46 -10.82 0.70
N GLU A 20 1.44 -11.10 2.00
CA GLU A 20 1.06 -12.41 2.54
C GLU A 20 -0.46 -12.63 2.58
N CYS A 21 -1.26 -11.58 2.44
CA CYS A 21 -2.72 -11.64 2.48
C CYS A 21 -3.31 -11.77 1.06
N THR A 22 -4.19 -12.75 0.84
CA THR A 22 -4.89 -12.91 -0.44
C THR A 22 -6.42 -12.82 -0.27
N PRO A 23 -7.11 -11.99 -1.06
CA PRO A 23 -6.58 -11.08 -2.08
C PRO A 23 -5.91 -9.85 -1.45
N SER A 24 -4.95 -9.26 -2.15
CA SER A 24 -4.41 -7.93 -1.83
C SER A 24 -4.19 -7.13 -3.11
N PHE A 25 -4.16 -5.82 -2.96
CA PHE A 25 -3.77 -4.89 -4.00
C PHE A 25 -2.68 -3.99 -3.44
N ILE A 26 -1.58 -3.89 -4.18
CA ILE A 26 -0.44 -3.05 -3.83
C ILE A 26 -0.07 -2.28 -5.09
N CYS A 27 0.01 -0.96 -4.98
CA CYS A 27 0.55 -0.11 -6.05
C CYS A 27 1.64 0.81 -5.49
N SER A 28 2.61 1.10 -6.34
CA SER A 28 3.78 1.88 -6.01
C SER A 28 4.13 2.75 -7.22
N ASN A 29 3.98 4.06 -7.08
CA ASN A 29 4.37 5.06 -8.07
C ASN A 29 5.34 6.07 -7.44
N ASP A 30 5.72 7.12 -8.15
CA ASP A 30 6.69 8.10 -7.65
C ASP A 30 6.22 8.91 -6.43
N ASP A 31 4.90 9.06 -6.27
CA ASP A 31 4.29 9.90 -5.25
C ASP A 31 3.98 9.14 -3.95
N TYR A 32 3.55 7.88 -4.05
CA TYR A 32 3.14 7.08 -2.90
C TYR A 32 3.25 5.57 -3.10
N ILE A 33 3.11 4.84 -2.00
CA ILE A 33 2.81 3.41 -1.99
C ILE A 33 1.46 3.22 -1.32
N TYR A 34 0.59 2.41 -1.90
CA TYR A 34 -0.72 2.06 -1.36
C TYR A 34 -0.86 0.55 -1.25
N CYS A 35 -1.49 0.10 -0.18
CA CYS A 35 -1.88 -1.28 0.01
C CYS A 35 -3.30 -1.41 0.54
N LEU A 36 -4.01 -2.40 0.02
CA LEU A 36 -5.35 -2.77 0.40
C LEU A 36 -5.45 -4.29 0.55
N TYR A 37 -5.79 -4.76 1.74
CA TYR A 37 -5.82 -6.19 2.04
C TYR A 37 -6.77 -6.52 3.21
N PRO A 38 -7.31 -7.74 3.30
CA PRO A 38 -8.14 -8.16 4.43
C PRO A 38 -7.29 -8.34 5.70
N SER A 39 -7.79 -7.88 6.85
CA SER A 39 -7.14 -8.12 8.15
C SER A 39 -7.60 -9.40 8.85
N ASP A 40 -8.66 -10.04 8.35
CA ASP A 40 -9.21 -11.27 8.90
C ASP A 40 -9.46 -12.33 7.81
N ASP A 41 -9.46 -13.60 8.21
CA ASP A 41 -9.64 -14.72 7.28
C ASP A 41 -11.03 -14.75 6.64
N LYS A 42 -12.03 -14.17 7.31
CA LYS A 42 -13.42 -14.06 6.79
C LYS A 42 -13.61 -12.85 5.88
N LYS A 43 -12.57 -12.02 5.70
CA LYS A 43 -12.55 -10.82 4.84
C LYS A 43 -13.68 -9.84 5.18
N GLN A 44 -14.05 -9.76 6.46
CA GLN A 44 -15.05 -8.83 6.99
C GLN A 44 -14.45 -7.47 7.34
N LYS A 45 -13.12 -7.41 7.50
CA LYS A 45 -12.36 -6.22 7.82
C LYS A 45 -11.20 -6.10 6.85
N TRP A 46 -10.98 -4.88 6.39
CA TRP A 46 -9.94 -4.57 5.42
C TRP A 46 -9.08 -3.44 5.95
N ILE A 47 -7.80 -3.48 5.60
CA ILE A 47 -6.85 -2.42 5.88
C ILE A 47 -6.57 -1.72 4.57
N GLU A 48 -6.88 -0.43 4.55
CA GLU A 48 -6.32 0.52 3.61
C GLU A 48 -5.12 1.17 4.29
N ALA A 49 -3.97 1.22 3.62
CA ALA A 49 -2.87 2.04 4.06
C ALA A 49 -2.14 2.66 2.87
N SER A 50 -1.62 3.86 3.07
CA SER A 50 -0.74 4.53 2.12
C SER A 50 0.38 5.29 2.82
N ILE A 51 1.49 5.43 2.11
CA ILE A 51 2.58 6.31 2.51
C ILE A 51 3.01 7.17 1.33
N THR A 52 3.10 8.47 1.56
CA THR A 52 3.49 9.47 0.56
C THR A 52 4.99 9.76 0.65
N PHE A 53 5.68 9.82 -0.49
CA PHE A 53 7.12 10.12 -0.52
C PHE A 53 7.47 11.59 -0.21
N PRO A 54 6.69 12.62 -0.64
CA PRO A 54 7.03 14.01 -0.38
C PRO A 54 7.18 14.37 1.11
N ASP A 55 6.22 13.96 1.94
CA ASP A 55 6.14 14.32 3.37
C ASP A 55 6.28 13.12 4.31
N GLY A 56 6.27 11.89 3.81
CA GLY A 56 6.36 10.68 4.63
C GLY A 56 5.12 10.45 5.48
N SER A 57 3.98 11.02 5.08
CA SER A 57 2.70 10.85 5.78
C SER A 57 2.20 9.43 5.60
N LEU A 58 1.86 8.81 6.73
CA LEU A 58 1.29 7.46 6.78
C LEU A 58 -0.19 7.59 7.09
N ASP A 59 -1.04 7.13 6.18
CA ASP A 59 -2.46 6.93 6.42
C ASP A 59 -2.73 5.43 6.55
N LYS A 60 -3.52 5.05 7.55
CA LYS A 60 -3.96 3.68 7.77
C LYS A 60 -5.38 3.70 8.34
N LYS A 61 -6.29 2.96 7.71
CA LYS A 61 -7.67 2.82 8.14
C LYS A 61 -8.11 1.37 8.10
N GLU A 62 -8.94 0.98 9.08
CA GLU A 62 -9.74 -0.24 9.00
C GLU A 62 -11.09 0.11 8.39
N ILE A 63 -11.49 -0.62 7.36
CA ILE A 63 -12.69 -0.37 6.56
C ILE A 63 -13.48 -1.66 6.36
N ASP A 64 -14.75 -1.52 6.00
CA ASP A 64 -15.59 -2.65 5.62
C ASP A 64 -15.32 -3.11 4.18
N PRO A 65 -15.81 -4.30 3.78
CA PRO A 65 -15.54 -4.87 2.46
C PRO A 65 -16.14 -4.07 1.30
N VAL A 66 -17.29 -3.40 1.51
CA VAL A 66 -17.92 -2.58 0.47
C VAL A 66 -17.05 -1.36 0.19
N LYS A 67 -16.55 -0.72 1.24
CA LYS A 67 -15.61 0.40 1.12
C LYS A 67 -14.28 -0.03 0.48
N ALA A 68 -13.76 -1.21 0.81
CA ALA A 68 -12.56 -1.76 0.20
C ALA A 68 -12.71 -1.93 -1.31
N ILE A 69 -13.83 -2.51 -1.77
CA ILE A 69 -14.12 -2.64 -3.22
C ILE A 69 -14.20 -1.27 -3.89
N ALA A 70 -14.87 -0.31 -3.25
CA ALA A 70 -14.98 1.05 -3.80
C ALA A 70 -13.60 1.71 -3.96
N LEU A 71 -12.72 1.60 -2.95
CA LEU A 71 -11.37 2.16 -3.01
C LEU A 71 -10.50 1.47 -4.06
N LEU A 72 -10.58 0.14 -4.18
CA LEU A 72 -9.91 -0.57 -5.26
C LEU A 72 -10.34 -0.04 -6.64
N ILE A 73 -11.64 0.18 -6.84
CA ILE A 73 -12.14 0.73 -8.10
C ILE A 73 -11.60 2.15 -8.33
N GLU A 74 -11.54 3.00 -7.30
CA GLU A 74 -10.95 4.34 -7.44
C GLU A 74 -9.46 4.28 -7.83
N GLU A 75 -8.66 3.40 -7.20
CA GLU A 75 -7.25 3.21 -7.58
C GLU A 75 -7.10 2.66 -9.00
N LEU A 76 -7.99 1.76 -9.45
CA LEU A 76 -7.96 1.21 -10.80
C LEU A 76 -8.35 2.24 -11.87
N LYS A 77 -9.13 3.28 -11.53
CA LYS A 77 -9.50 4.35 -12.47
C LYS A 77 -8.31 5.25 -12.83
N VAL A 78 -7.40 5.47 -11.88
CA VAL A 78 -6.19 6.28 -12.07
C VAL A 78 -5.01 5.46 -12.59
N LEU A 79 -5.13 4.14 -12.64
CA LEU A 79 -4.12 3.24 -13.18
C LEU A 79 -3.65 3.58 -14.61
N PRO A 80 -4.51 4.04 -15.55
CA PRO A 80 -4.05 4.46 -16.88
C PRO A 80 -3.06 5.63 -16.85
N ASP A 81 -3.14 6.50 -15.83
CA ASP A 81 -2.22 7.63 -15.67
C ASP A 81 -0.89 7.19 -15.03
N TYR A 82 -0.95 6.23 -14.11
CA TYR A 82 0.22 5.70 -13.41
C TYR A 82 0.98 4.63 -14.18
N GLY A 83 0.30 3.87 -15.05
CA GLY A 83 0.85 2.70 -15.72
C GLY A 83 0.64 1.41 -14.92
N ALA A 84 0.34 0.32 -15.62
CA ALA A 84 0.14 -1.00 -15.01
C ALA A 84 1.41 -1.55 -14.32
N ASP A 85 2.57 -1.03 -14.71
CA ASP A 85 3.86 -1.27 -14.09
C ASP A 85 3.99 -0.66 -12.70
N THR A 86 3.01 0.09 -12.20
CA THR A 86 2.97 0.49 -10.78
C THR A 86 2.35 -0.57 -9.87
N VAL A 87 1.63 -1.55 -10.41
CA VAL A 87 1.04 -2.63 -9.61
C VAL A 87 2.12 -3.64 -9.23
N VAL A 88 2.19 -3.96 -7.94
CA VAL A 88 3.15 -4.92 -7.39
C VAL A 88 2.57 -6.32 -7.48
N THR A 89 3.01 -7.08 -8.50
CA THR A 89 2.52 -8.44 -8.78
C THR A 89 3.59 -9.51 -8.63
N THR A 90 4.86 -9.14 -8.40
CA THR A 90 5.99 -10.06 -8.25
C THR A 90 6.79 -9.72 -7.01
N LYS A 91 7.56 -10.71 -6.52
CA LYS A 91 8.39 -10.55 -5.33
C LYS A 91 9.52 -9.56 -5.55
N GLU A 92 10.11 -9.54 -6.74
CA GLU A 92 11.17 -8.60 -7.11
C GLU A 92 10.68 -7.16 -7.01
N LYS A 93 9.45 -6.92 -7.50
CA LYS A 93 8.82 -5.61 -7.49
C LYS A 93 8.41 -5.18 -6.09
N LEU A 94 8.00 -6.13 -5.25
CA LEU A 94 7.76 -5.88 -3.82
C LEU A 94 9.05 -5.45 -3.12
N ASP A 95 10.16 -6.13 -3.39
CA ASP A 95 11.45 -5.81 -2.79
C ASP A 95 11.96 -4.44 -3.27
N GLU A 96 11.75 -4.10 -4.54
CA GLU A 96 11.96 -2.75 -5.07
C GLU A 96 11.11 -1.72 -4.33
N THR A 97 9.78 -1.91 -4.24
CA THR A 97 8.86 -1.04 -3.50
C THR A 97 9.30 -0.87 -2.04
N ALA A 98 9.69 -1.94 -1.37
CA ALA A 98 10.17 -1.89 0.00
C ALA A 98 11.50 -1.12 0.14
N SER A 99 12.41 -1.25 -0.83
CA SER A 99 13.68 -0.52 -0.84
C SER A 99 13.47 0.99 -0.94
N ARG A 100 12.42 1.43 -1.66
CA ARG A 100 12.06 2.85 -1.79
C ARG A 100 11.68 3.48 -0.46
N LEU A 101 11.15 2.72 0.51
CA LEU A 101 10.86 3.22 1.85
C LEU A 101 12.13 3.71 2.58
N ALA A 102 13.32 3.20 2.24
CA ALA A 102 14.58 3.65 2.83
C ALA A 102 14.98 5.07 2.40
N THR A 103 14.31 5.66 1.41
CA THR A 103 14.49 7.05 0.99
C THR A 103 13.84 8.04 1.96
N LEU A 104 12.88 7.59 2.76
CA LEU A 104 12.19 8.38 3.79
C LEU A 104 13.04 8.46 5.07
N LYS A 105 14.01 9.36 5.10
CA LYS A 105 14.91 9.62 6.25
C LYS A 105 14.43 10.75 7.17
#